data_AF-A0A6J7AAN4-F1
#
_entry.id   AF-A0A6J7AAN4-F1
#
_cell.length_a   1.000
_cell.length_b   1.000
_cell.length_c   1.000
_cell.angle_alpha   90.00
_cell.angle_beta   90.00
_cell.angle_gamma   90.00
#
_symmetry.space_group_name_H-M   'P 1'
#
loop_
_entity.id
_entity.type
_entity.pdbx_description
1 polymer ?
#
loop_
_entity_poly.entity_id
_entity_poly.type
_entity_poly.pdbx_seq_one_letter_code
_entity_poly.pdbx_strand_id
1 'polypeptide(L)' 'MLLAEAIKQLPDRAQEMVRLKFFEDLTQAQIAERCDLPLGTVKSDLRRSLVRLRLHLEGYQDV' A
#
# COMPACT_ATOMS: atom_id res chain seq x y z
N MET A 1 15.61 7.39 6.05
CA MET A 1 14.59 6.51 6.65
C MET A 1 14.34 5.33 5.70
N LEU A 2 14.08 4.13 6.23
CA LEU A 2 13.84 2.92 5.43
C LEU A 2 12.38 2.84 4.96
N LEU A 3 12.13 2.37 3.74
CA LEU A 3 10.77 2.16 3.19
C LEU A 3 9.90 1.31 4.11
N ALA A 4 10.49 0.31 4.78
CA ALA A 4 9.81 -0.54 5.73
C ALA A 4 9.16 0.26 6.89
N GLU A 5 9.79 1.36 7.33
CA GLU A 5 9.25 2.19 8.40
C GLU A 5 8.04 3.01 7.93
N ALA A 6 8.09 3.54 6.70
CA ALA A 6 6.96 4.24 6.10
C ALA A 6 5.76 3.29 5.86
N ILE A 7 6.01 2.03 5.52
CA ILE A 7 4.96 1.02 5.38
C ILE A 7 4.29 0.77 6.73
N LYS A 8 5.03 0.65 7.84
CA LYS A 8 4.44 0.47 9.19
C LYS A 8 3.50 1.62 9.62
N GLN A 9 3.64 2.81 9.03
CA GLN A 9 2.76 3.95 9.30
C GLN A 9 1.43 3.91 8.52
N LEU A 10 1.28 2.96 7.59
CA LEU A 10 0.00 2.73 6.92
C LEU A 10 -0.98 2.01 7.86
N PRO A 11 -2.30 2.19 7.70
CA PRO A 11 -3.28 1.34 8.37
C PRO A 11 -3.07 -0.13 8.02
N ASP A 12 -3.38 -1.04 8.94
CA ASP A 12 -3.12 -2.49 8.78
C ASP A 12 -3.61 -3.06 7.45
N ARG A 13 -4.83 -2.68 7.03
CA ARG A 13 -5.39 -3.09 5.74
C ARG A 13 -4.56 -2.62 4.54
N ALA A 14 -4.03 -1.40 4.61
CA ALA A 14 -3.19 -0.84 3.57
C ALA A 14 -1.79 -1.50 3.55
N GLN A 15 -1.23 -1.82 4.71
CA GLN A 15 0.00 -2.60 4.81
C GLN A 15 -0.15 -3.96 4.13
N GLU A 16 -1.24 -4.67 4.43
CA GLU A 16 -1.54 -5.98 3.85
C GLU A 16 -1.73 -5.89 2.33
N MET A 17 -2.43 -4.88 1.82
CA MET A 17 -2.58 -4.71 0.37
C MET A 17 -1.26 -4.40 -0.34
N VAL A 18 -0.39 -3.58 0.25
CA VAL A 18 0.95 -3.32 -0.29
C VAL A 18 1.77 -4.60 -0.27
N ARG A 19 1.69 -5.39 0.80
CA ARG A 19 2.36 -6.69 0.94
C ARG A 19 1.94 -7.64 -0.18
N LEU A 20 0.64 -7.88 -0.32
CA LEU A 20 0.06 -8.74 -1.35
C LEU A 20 0.42 -8.26 -2.77
N LYS A 21 0.42 -6.94 -3.00
CA LYS A 21 0.66 -6.38 -4.33
C LYS A 21 2.12 -6.45 -4.79
N PHE A 22 3.06 -6.18 -3.89
CA PHE A 22 4.46 -5.95 -4.24
C PHE A 22 5.42 -7.04 -3.75
N PHE A 23 5.00 -7.89 -2.80
CA PHE A 23 5.81 -8.99 -2.29
C PHE A 23 5.25 -10.36 -2.67
N GLU A 24 3.95 -10.47 -2.92
CA GLU A 24 3.31 -11.70 -3.43
C GLU A 24 2.88 -11.60 -4.91
N ASP A 25 3.18 -10.48 -5.59
CA ASP A 25 2.86 -10.22 -6.99
C ASP A 25 1.38 -10.42 -7.39
N LEU A 26 0.46 -10.34 -6.43
CA LEU A 26 -0.96 -10.49 -6.71
C LEU A 26 -1.48 -9.30 -7.52
N THR A 27 -2.37 -9.58 -8.46
CA THR A 27 -3.14 -8.53 -9.14
C THR A 27 -4.17 -7.93 -8.18
N GLN A 28 -4.65 -6.71 -8.50
CA GLN A 28 -5.69 -6.06 -7.69
C GLN A 28 -6.98 -6.89 -7.61
N ALA A 29 -7.30 -7.67 -8.66
CA ALA A 29 -8.44 -8.58 -8.67
C ALA A 29 -8.23 -9.77 -7.73
N GLN A 30 -7.06 -10.41 -7.77
CA GLN A 30 -6.73 -11.50 -6.85
C GLN A 30 -6.68 -11.04 -5.39
N ILE A 31 -6.22 -9.82 -5.12
CA ILE A 31 -6.29 -9.21 -3.78
C ILE A 31 -7.75 -8.99 -3.36
N ALA A 32 -8.60 -8.51 -4.27
CA ALA A 32 -10.02 -8.30 -4.00
C ALA A 32 -10.72 -9.62 -3.62
N GLU A 33 -10.47 -10.69 -4.36
CA GLU A 33 -10.97 -12.03 -4.05
C GLU A 33 -10.42 -12.55 -2.73
N ARG A 34 -9.09 -12.48 -2.52
CA ARG A 34 -8.44 -13.03 -1.33
C ARG A 34 -8.84 -12.33 -0.03
N CYS A 35 -9.09 -11.03 -0.09
CA CYS A 35 -9.48 -10.23 1.06
C CYS A 35 -11.01 -10.11 1.24
N ASP A 36 -11.81 -10.70 0.34
CA ASP A 36 -13.26 -10.52 0.27
C ASP A 36 -13.67 -9.03 0.27
N LEU A 37 -13.06 -8.26 -0.64
CA LEU A 37 -13.27 -6.82 -0.77
C LEU A 37 -13.66 -6.43 -2.18
N PRO A 38 -14.48 -5.36 -2.36
CA PRO A 38 -14.71 -4.80 -3.69
C PRO A 38 -13.40 -4.35 -4.35
N LEU A 39 -13.25 -4.62 -5.66
CA LEU A 39 -12.07 -4.18 -6.42
C LEU A 39 -11.85 -2.66 -6.34
N GLY A 40 -12.93 -1.87 -6.25
CA GLY A 40 -12.85 -0.42 -6.03
C GLY A 40 -12.21 -0.05 -4.70
N THR A 41 -12.52 -0.79 -3.63
CA THR A 41 -11.90 -0.63 -2.30
C THR A 41 -10.40 -0.88 -2.40
N VAL A 42 -10.00 -2.00 -3.02
CA VAL A 42 -8.58 -2.36 -3.22
C VAL A 42 -7.82 -1.27 -3.99
N LYS A 43 -8.38 -0.79 -5.11
CA LYS A 43 -7.78 0.29 -5.90
C LYS A 43 -7.63 1.57 -5.08
N SER A 44 -8.67 1.96 -4.34
CA SER A 44 -8.65 3.19 -3.55
C SER A 44 -7.66 3.12 -2.39
N ASP A 45 -7.54 1.97 -1.74
CA ASP A 45 -6.59 1.74 -0.64
C ASP A 45 -5.14 1.73 -1.14
N LEU A 46 -4.85 1.00 -2.22
CA LEU A 46 -3.51 1.00 -2.83
C LEU A 46 -3.11 2.40 -3.27
N ARG A 47 -4.01 3.14 -3.93
CA ARG A 47 -3.75 4.53 -4.32
C ARG A 47 -3.43 5.42 -3.11
N ARG A 48 -4.25 5.38 -2.06
CA ARG A 48 -4.02 6.17 -0.83
C ARG A 48 -2.70 5.79 -0.16
N SER A 49 -2.37 4.50 -0.15
CA SER A 49 -1.12 3.98 0.42
C SER A 49 0.08 4.53 -0.32
N LEU A 50 0.08 4.44 -1.66
CA LEU A 50 1.18 4.95 -2.49
C LEU A 50 1.37 6.47 -2.34
N VAL A 51 0.27 7.23 -2.25
CA VAL A 51 0.36 8.68 -2.00
C VAL A 51 0.99 8.96 -0.63
N ARG A 52 0.59 8.25 0.43
CA ARG A 52 1.19 8.42 1.77
C ARG A 52 2.67 8.06 1.80
N LEU A 53 3.02 6.92 1.19
CA LEU A 53 4.41 6.48 1.09
C LEU A 53 5.25 7.51 0.32
N ARG A 54 4.74 8.03 -0.80
CA ARG A 54 5.41 9.09 -1.57
C ARG A 54 5.64 10.34 -0.73
N LEU A 55 4.63 10.87 -0.05
CA LEU A 55 4.76 12.06 0.80
C LEU A 55 5.79 11.85 1.92
N HIS A 56 5.84 10.66 2.52
CA HIS A 56 6.85 10.31 3.52
C HIS A 56 8.28 10.28 2.97
N LEU A 57 8.45 9.87 1.71
CA LEU A 57 9.76 9.79 1.05
C LEU A 57 10.19 11.15 0.47
N GLU A 58 9.26 11.96 -0.05
CA GLU A 58 9.52 13.31 -0.56
C GLU A 58 9.95 14.26 0.56
N GLY A 59 9.38 14.14 1.77
CA GLY A 59 9.86 14.89 2.94
C GLY A 59 11.31 14.56 3.35
N TYR A 60 11.94 13.57 2.71
CA TYR A 60 13.36 13.22 2.84
C TYR A 60 14.22 13.78 1.71
N GLN A 61 13.64 14.20 0.58
CA GLN A 61 14.39 14.66 -0.58
C GLN A 61 14.87 16.11 -0.47
N ASP A 62 14.47 16.83 0.59
CA ASP A 62 14.83 18.23 0.87
C ASP A 62 15.83 18.41 2.04
N VAL A 63 16.59 17.36 2.41
CA VAL A 63 17.63 17.41 3.46
C VAL A 63 19.00 17.05 2.90
#